data_AF-A0A165S464-F1
#
_entry.id   AF-A0A165S464-F1
#
_cell.length_a   1.000
_cell.length_b   1.000
_cell.length_c   1.000
_cell.angle_alpha   90.00
_cell.angle_beta   90.00
_cell.angle_gamma   90.00
#
_symmetry.space_group_name_H-M   'P 1'
#
loop_
_entity.id
_entity.type
_entity.pdbx_description
1 polymer ?
#
loop_
_entity_poly.entity_id
_entity_poly.type
_entity_poly.pdbx_seq_one_letter_code
_entity_poly.pdbx_strand_id
1 'polypeptide(L)'
;MTDLSRSHDEIRNARPFWYVPLTIGTETIARALLFLTASVSALVIIEPAPYDLLIALLLVGWSFFGLELRKDILPLLILLCFYIAGGILALPAAADTKEAVTFYAVTIFLAFSSFLYAATLSAKIERIDILEKGYLLAALFATLLAIAGYFNAFPGAYDQFTLYGRAKGTFKDPNVYGPFLLLPTLLITYDILTKPLQENILKSGALLILLLGAFLSFSRAAWGMTLGGALMVFLLVFINERRSLPRIKLLGILGLAGIGLIIALFAILSIESISEMFTLRAKLVQDYDGARLGRFGRWGEGFTLVTERPFGLGVGGFNSIFPEDEHNAYLKAFTTYGWLGGLSYITLVFWTLIKALPLVFKPRPWQKYIICTYVAFLLHACVSFIIDTDHWRHYFLLLGILWAIIAAESGISRYRRFPPAQ
;
A
#
# COMPACT_ATOMS: atom_id res chain seq x y z
N MET A 1 -8.50 8.24 -35.16
CA MET A 1 -8.90 9.40 -34.35
C MET A 1 -10.42 9.40 -34.31
N THR A 2 -10.99 8.80 -33.26
CA THR A 2 -12.41 8.83 -32.96
C THR A 2 -12.52 9.31 -31.52
N ASP A 3 -13.34 10.34 -31.36
CA ASP A 3 -13.51 11.16 -30.18
C ASP A 3 -13.97 10.33 -28.96
N LEU A 4 -13.04 10.04 -28.05
CA LEU A 4 -13.29 9.32 -26.79
C LEU A 4 -13.80 10.24 -25.67
N SER A 5 -13.99 11.54 -25.93
CA SER A 5 -14.40 12.51 -24.91
C SER A 5 -15.90 12.48 -24.61
N ARG A 6 -16.74 11.95 -25.52
CA ARG A 6 -18.21 11.98 -25.40
C ARG A 6 -18.84 10.91 -24.51
N SER A 7 -18.07 9.93 -24.02
CA SER A 7 -18.66 8.78 -23.30
C SER A 7 -18.87 8.96 -21.79
N HIS A 8 -18.46 10.09 -21.18
CA HIS A 8 -18.61 10.28 -19.73
C HIS A 8 -19.94 10.91 -19.29
N ASP A 9 -20.59 11.69 -20.15
CA ASP A 9 -21.84 12.36 -19.77
C ASP A 9 -23.10 11.48 -19.97
N GLU A 10 -23.13 10.59 -20.96
CA GLU A 10 -24.30 9.71 -21.22
C GLU A 10 -24.46 8.56 -20.20
N ILE A 11 -23.43 8.25 -19.40
CA ILE A 11 -23.47 7.22 -18.34
C ILE A 11 -24.34 7.65 -17.15
N ARG A 12 -24.75 8.93 -17.07
CA ARG A 12 -25.57 9.44 -15.96
C ARG A 12 -27.00 8.91 -15.92
N ASN A 13 -27.59 8.52 -17.06
CA ASN A 13 -29.04 8.32 -17.16
C ASN A 13 -29.55 6.89 -16.97
N ALA A 14 -28.68 5.92 -16.66
CA ALA A 14 -29.09 4.53 -16.43
C ALA A 14 -28.56 4.01 -15.09
N ARG A 15 -29.18 4.40 -13.97
CA ARG A 15 -28.81 3.89 -12.64
C ARG A 15 -30.06 3.49 -11.84
N PRO A 16 -30.25 2.19 -11.53
CA PRO A 16 -31.38 1.75 -10.72
C PRO A 16 -31.01 1.71 -9.23
N PHE A 17 -30.50 2.81 -8.65
CA PHE A 17 -30.30 2.91 -7.19
C PHE A 17 -30.28 4.38 -6.76
N TRP A 18 -30.74 4.66 -5.54
CA TRP A 18 -30.84 5.98 -4.90
C TRP A 18 -29.54 6.79 -5.08
N TYR A 19 -29.52 7.62 -6.10
CA TYR A 19 -28.43 8.51 -6.44
C TYR A 19 -28.72 9.86 -5.82
N VAL A 20 -27.88 10.29 -4.88
CA VAL A 20 -27.81 11.71 -4.53
C VAL A 20 -26.65 12.27 -5.36
N PRO A 21 -26.92 13.03 -6.45
CA PRO A 21 -25.86 13.69 -7.19
C PRO A 21 -25.10 14.62 -6.24
N LEU A 22 -23.79 14.39 -6.13
CA LEU A 22 -22.89 15.35 -5.54
C LEU A 22 -22.97 16.65 -6.38
N THR A 23 -23.65 17.67 -5.85
CA THR A 23 -23.72 19.01 -6.46
C THR A 23 -22.31 19.60 -6.59
N ILE A 24 -22.12 20.56 -7.50
CA ILE A 24 -20.79 21.10 -7.88
C ILE A 24 -19.92 21.54 -6.67
N GLY A 25 -20.52 21.94 -5.53
CA GLY A 25 -19.80 22.24 -4.28
C GLY A 25 -19.28 21.01 -3.52
N THR A 26 -20.00 19.89 -3.57
CA THR A 26 -19.67 18.67 -2.82
C THR A 26 -18.51 17.87 -3.43
N GLU A 27 -18.30 17.93 -4.75
CA GLU A 27 -17.15 17.26 -5.40
C GLU A 27 -15.83 17.97 -5.07
N THR A 28 -15.81 19.30 -5.00
CA THR A 28 -14.62 20.06 -4.59
C THR A 28 -14.25 19.74 -3.14
N ILE A 29 -15.26 19.68 -2.25
CA ILE A 29 -15.07 19.27 -0.85
C ILE A 29 -14.54 17.82 -0.78
N ALA A 30 -15.11 16.89 -1.53
CA ALA A 30 -14.64 15.49 -1.56
C ALA A 30 -13.18 15.38 -2.02
N ARG A 31 -12.79 16.13 -3.06
CA ARG A 31 -11.39 16.18 -3.52
C ARG A 31 -10.46 16.80 -2.48
N ALA A 32 -10.87 17.89 -1.84
CA ALA A 32 -10.09 18.55 -0.80
C ALA A 32 -9.88 17.63 0.41
N LEU A 33 -10.93 16.95 0.87
CA LEU A 33 -10.84 15.98 1.96
C LEU A 33 -9.98 14.77 1.60
N LEU A 34 -10.11 14.24 0.38
CA LEU A 34 -9.28 13.13 -0.09
C LEU A 34 -7.81 13.53 -0.16
N PHE A 35 -7.51 14.72 -0.70
CA PHE A 35 -6.16 15.27 -0.72
C PHE A 35 -5.60 15.43 0.69
N LEU A 36 -6.36 16.07 1.59
CA LEU A 36 -5.95 16.31 2.97
C LEU A 36 -5.67 14.99 3.69
N THR A 37 -6.59 14.04 3.59
CA THR A 37 -6.46 12.69 4.19
C THR A 37 -5.19 12.00 3.69
N ALA A 38 -4.94 12.04 2.39
CA ALA A 38 -3.73 11.47 1.80
C ALA A 38 -2.46 12.22 2.21
N SER A 39 -2.50 13.55 2.35
CA SER A 39 -1.34 14.38 2.72
C SER A 39 -0.87 14.19 4.15
N VAL A 40 -1.76 13.78 5.07
CA VAL A 40 -1.42 13.52 6.47
C VAL A 40 -1.19 12.04 6.75
N SER A 41 -1.23 11.17 5.74
CA SER A 41 -1.14 9.71 5.92
C SER A 41 0.19 9.23 6.49
N ALA A 42 1.22 10.07 6.45
CA ALA A 42 2.52 9.77 7.04
C ALA A 42 2.64 10.19 8.51
N LEU A 43 1.69 10.95 9.07
CA LEU A 43 1.77 11.47 10.44
C LEU A 43 1.29 10.42 11.45
N VAL A 44 2.11 9.39 11.72
CA VAL A 44 1.70 8.26 12.57
C VAL A 44 2.52 8.12 13.86
N ILE A 45 3.33 9.13 14.21
CA ILE A 45 3.99 9.23 15.52
C ILE A 45 2.97 9.47 16.64
N ILE A 46 1.88 10.18 16.35
CA ILE A 46 0.84 10.54 17.32
C ILE A 46 -0.34 9.56 17.18
N GLU A 47 -0.91 9.12 18.29
CA GLU A 47 -2.11 8.26 18.31
C GLU A 47 -3.25 8.92 19.09
N PRO A 48 -4.49 8.96 18.54
CA PRO A 48 -4.87 8.51 17.19
C PRO A 48 -4.19 9.35 16.10
N ALA A 49 -3.81 8.72 14.98
CA ALA A 49 -3.12 9.46 13.92
C ALA A 49 -4.09 10.48 13.30
N PRO A 50 -3.63 11.69 12.90
CA PRO A 50 -4.47 12.64 12.16
C PRO A 50 -5.15 12.02 10.94
N TYR A 51 -4.45 11.11 10.27
CA TYR A 51 -5.01 10.28 9.21
C TYR A 51 -6.24 9.48 9.66
N ASP A 52 -6.19 8.85 10.83
CA ASP A 52 -7.27 8.00 11.31
C ASP A 52 -8.52 8.83 11.63
N LEU A 53 -8.33 10.02 12.22
CA LEU A 53 -9.40 10.97 12.51
C LEU A 53 -10.10 11.44 11.24
N LEU A 54 -9.36 11.74 10.18
CA LEU A 54 -9.94 12.15 8.89
C LEU A 54 -10.68 11.02 8.20
N ILE A 55 -10.16 9.79 8.24
CA ILE A 55 -10.87 8.62 7.72
C ILE A 55 -12.16 8.36 8.51
N ALA A 56 -12.14 8.49 9.84
CA ALA A 56 -13.32 8.37 10.67
C ALA A 56 -14.36 9.46 10.31
N LEU A 57 -13.93 10.71 10.15
CA LEU A 57 -14.78 11.80 9.71
C LEU A 57 -15.38 11.54 8.33
N LEU A 58 -14.60 10.99 7.39
CA LEU A 58 -15.09 10.61 6.07
C LEU A 58 -16.11 9.48 6.14
N LEU A 59 -15.85 8.43 6.94
CA LEU A 59 -16.80 7.33 7.16
C LEU A 59 -18.13 7.84 7.75
N VAL A 60 -18.08 8.76 8.71
CA VAL A 60 -19.28 9.40 9.27
C VAL A 60 -19.95 10.28 8.23
N GLY A 61 -19.21 11.13 7.51
CA GLY A 61 -19.78 11.98 6.47
C GLY A 61 -20.55 11.18 5.42
N TRP A 62 -20.07 9.99 5.07
CA TRP A 62 -20.74 9.12 4.11
C TRP A 62 -22.09 8.60 4.53
N SER A 63 -22.31 8.38 5.83
CA SER A 63 -23.63 7.94 6.31
C SER A 63 -24.70 9.03 6.07
N PHE A 64 -24.28 10.29 5.93
CA PHE A 64 -25.17 11.42 5.65
C PHE A 64 -25.26 11.78 4.16
N PHE A 65 -24.16 11.72 3.41
CA PHE A 65 -24.13 12.16 2.00
C PHE A 65 -24.43 11.05 0.99
N GLY A 66 -24.49 9.80 1.44
CA GLY A 66 -24.71 8.64 0.58
C GLY A 66 -23.47 8.28 -0.23
N LEU A 67 -23.25 6.98 -0.40
CA LEU A 67 -22.13 6.49 -1.17
C LEU A 67 -22.57 5.43 -2.18
N GLU A 68 -22.06 5.55 -3.41
CA GLU A 68 -22.38 4.64 -4.49
C GLU A 68 -21.70 3.28 -4.26
N LEU A 69 -22.47 2.32 -3.78
CA LEU A 69 -22.01 0.95 -3.59
C LEU A 69 -22.15 0.15 -4.87
N ARG A 70 -21.02 -0.04 -5.54
CA ARG A 70 -20.94 -0.94 -6.69
C ARG A 70 -20.84 -2.37 -6.20
N LYS A 71 -21.72 -3.24 -6.71
CA LYS A 71 -21.70 -4.69 -6.42
C LYS A 71 -20.34 -5.37 -6.67
N ASP A 72 -19.52 -4.79 -7.54
CA ASP A 72 -18.20 -5.30 -7.88
C ASP A 72 -17.18 -5.17 -6.74
N ILE A 73 -17.47 -4.33 -5.73
CA ILE A 73 -16.63 -4.13 -4.52
C ILE A 73 -17.07 -5.08 -3.40
N LEU A 74 -18.24 -5.70 -3.51
CA LEU A 74 -18.78 -6.56 -2.47
C LEU A 74 -17.85 -7.73 -2.06
N PRO A 75 -17.07 -8.36 -2.96
CA PRO A 75 -16.10 -9.37 -2.54
C PRO A 75 -15.05 -8.84 -1.54
N LEU A 76 -14.56 -7.62 -1.72
CA LEU A 76 -13.65 -6.97 -0.76
C LEU A 76 -14.31 -6.87 0.61
N LEU A 77 -15.54 -6.35 0.65
CA LEU A 77 -16.29 -6.18 1.90
C LEU A 77 -16.54 -7.52 2.60
N ILE A 78 -17.03 -8.52 1.87
CA ILE A 78 -17.37 -9.84 2.44
C ILE A 78 -16.12 -10.50 3.05
N LEU A 79 -14.99 -10.50 2.34
CA LEU A 79 -13.76 -11.13 2.82
C LEU A 79 -13.19 -10.41 4.03
N LEU A 80 -13.25 -9.07 4.06
CA LEU A 80 -12.86 -8.29 5.23
C LEU A 80 -13.79 -8.54 6.43
N CYS A 81 -15.11 -8.64 6.20
CA CYS A 81 -16.06 -8.99 7.25
C CYS A 81 -15.81 -10.38 7.82
N PHE A 82 -15.52 -11.38 6.98
CA PHE A 82 -15.15 -12.72 7.47
C PHE A 82 -13.80 -12.73 8.19
N TYR A 83 -12.83 -11.94 7.73
CA TYR A 83 -11.57 -11.76 8.43
C TYR A 83 -11.78 -11.22 9.85
N ILE A 84 -12.57 -10.15 9.98
CA ILE A 84 -12.96 -9.56 11.27
C ILE A 84 -13.76 -10.56 12.13
N ALA A 85 -14.73 -11.27 11.54
CA ALA A 85 -15.53 -12.26 12.24
C ALA A 85 -14.65 -13.37 12.83
N GLY A 86 -13.64 -13.82 12.10
CA GLY A 86 -12.62 -14.75 12.62
C GLY A 86 -11.92 -14.20 13.86
N GLY A 87 -11.52 -12.93 13.85
CA GLY A 87 -10.93 -12.26 15.02
C GLY A 87 -11.88 -12.18 16.21
N ILE A 88 -13.16 -11.84 15.99
CA ILE A 88 -14.17 -11.80 17.05
C ILE A 88 -14.37 -13.20 17.65
N LEU A 89 -14.38 -14.26 16.83
CA LEU A 89 -14.47 -15.65 17.30
C LEU A 89 -13.22 -16.08 18.09
N ALA A 90 -12.05 -15.53 17.76
CA ALA A 90 -10.78 -15.80 18.45
C ALA A 90 -10.62 -15.01 19.76
N LEU A 91 -11.44 -13.99 20.01
CA LEU A 91 -11.35 -13.10 21.17
C LEU A 91 -11.32 -13.83 22.53
N PRO A 92 -12.13 -14.90 22.77
CA PRO A 92 -12.07 -15.63 24.04
C PRO A 92 -10.74 -16.34 24.31
N ALA A 93 -9.94 -16.59 23.27
CA ALA A 93 -8.63 -17.23 23.37
C ALA A 93 -7.48 -16.22 23.57
N ALA A 94 -7.74 -14.92 23.44
CA ALA A 94 -6.72 -13.89 23.50
C ALA A 94 -6.05 -13.83 24.89
N ALA A 95 -4.76 -13.50 24.90
CA ALA A 95 -3.95 -13.43 26.12
C ALA A 95 -4.39 -12.28 27.03
N ASP A 96 -4.70 -11.12 26.45
CA ASP A 96 -5.27 -9.97 27.12
C ASP A 96 -6.50 -9.48 26.33
N THR A 97 -7.67 -9.50 26.97
CA THR A 97 -8.92 -9.13 26.31
C THR A 97 -8.98 -7.65 25.90
N LYS A 98 -8.40 -6.74 26.70
CA LYS A 98 -8.44 -5.30 26.44
C LYS A 98 -7.54 -4.95 25.26
N GLU A 99 -6.35 -5.54 25.20
CA GLU A 99 -5.44 -5.40 24.08
C GLU A 99 -6.08 -5.99 22.81
N ALA A 100 -6.68 -7.18 22.90
CA ALA A 100 -7.33 -7.82 21.77
C ALA A 100 -8.50 -6.99 21.21
N VAL A 101 -9.36 -6.43 22.07
CA VAL A 101 -10.44 -5.53 21.65
C VAL A 101 -9.87 -4.32 20.90
N THR A 102 -8.80 -3.72 21.41
CA THR A 102 -8.15 -2.58 20.76
C THR A 102 -7.58 -2.97 19.40
N PHE A 103 -6.85 -4.08 19.33
CA PHE A 103 -6.26 -4.61 18.12
C PHE A 103 -7.31 -4.88 17.03
N TYR A 104 -8.39 -5.58 17.35
CA TYR A 104 -9.46 -5.86 16.38
C TYR A 104 -10.25 -4.60 16.02
N ALA A 105 -10.43 -3.64 16.93
CA ALA A 105 -11.05 -2.35 16.60
C ALA A 105 -10.23 -1.58 15.54
N VAL A 106 -8.89 -1.60 15.65
CA VAL A 106 -8.03 -1.03 14.60
C VAL A 106 -8.17 -1.82 13.29
N THR A 107 -8.23 -3.15 13.33
CA THR A 107 -8.44 -3.97 12.12
C THR A 107 -9.78 -3.64 11.44
N ILE A 108 -10.86 -3.51 12.21
CA ILE A 108 -12.18 -3.09 11.72
C ILE A 108 -12.08 -1.72 11.05
N PHE A 109 -11.45 -0.76 11.71
CA PHE A 109 -11.26 0.58 11.19
C PHE A 109 -10.49 0.58 9.85
N LEU A 110 -9.40 -0.18 9.76
CA LEU A 110 -8.60 -0.27 8.53
C LEU A 110 -9.34 -0.99 7.40
N ALA A 111 -10.12 -2.03 7.72
CA ALA A 111 -10.99 -2.69 6.75
C ALA A 111 -12.03 -1.72 6.16
N PHE A 112 -12.69 -0.93 7.01
CA PHE A 112 -13.60 0.13 6.56
C PHE A 112 -12.88 1.22 5.77
N SER A 113 -11.64 1.56 6.12
CA SER A 113 -10.80 2.48 5.33
C SER A 113 -10.54 1.95 3.91
N SER A 114 -10.23 0.65 3.76
CA SER A 114 -10.03 0.03 2.44
C SER A 114 -11.30 0.10 1.58
N PHE A 115 -12.43 -0.29 2.18
CA PHE A 115 -13.74 -0.16 1.55
C PHE A 115 -14.04 1.29 1.19
N LEU A 116 -13.61 2.23 2.05
CA LEU A 116 -13.80 3.65 1.84
C LEU A 116 -13.07 4.14 0.57
N TYR A 117 -11.80 3.80 0.43
CA TYR A 117 -11.08 4.12 -0.81
C TYR A 117 -11.71 3.44 -2.02
N ALA A 118 -12.06 2.16 -1.93
CA ALA A 118 -12.66 1.43 -3.04
C ALA A 118 -13.93 2.13 -3.54
N ALA A 119 -14.82 2.46 -2.63
CA ALA A 119 -16.12 2.97 -2.97
C ALA A 119 -16.06 4.42 -3.48
N THR A 120 -15.26 5.30 -2.85
CA THR A 120 -15.08 6.69 -3.32
C THR A 120 -14.36 6.80 -4.65
N LEU A 121 -13.31 6.01 -4.88
CA LEU A 121 -12.57 6.05 -6.13
C LEU A 121 -13.35 5.37 -7.26
N SER A 122 -14.10 4.31 -6.99
CA SER A 122 -14.89 3.64 -8.03
C SER A 122 -16.07 4.47 -8.54
N ALA A 123 -16.59 5.40 -7.73
CA ALA A 123 -17.65 6.31 -8.12
C ALA A 123 -17.14 7.34 -9.15
N LYS A 124 -15.88 7.77 -9.01
CA LYS A 124 -15.23 8.71 -9.92
C LYS A 124 -13.72 8.51 -9.90
N ILE A 125 -13.22 7.77 -10.88
CA ILE A 125 -11.84 7.25 -10.87
C ILE A 125 -10.79 8.35 -10.97
N GLU A 126 -11.12 9.51 -11.54
CA GLU A 126 -10.25 10.68 -11.65
C GLU A 126 -9.84 11.24 -10.28
N ARG A 127 -10.55 10.88 -9.21
CA ARG A 127 -10.17 11.24 -7.83
C ARG A 127 -8.81 10.64 -7.43
N ILE A 128 -8.37 9.58 -8.10
CA ILE A 128 -7.07 8.95 -7.85
C ILE A 128 -5.89 9.90 -8.11
N ASP A 129 -6.04 10.86 -9.05
CA ASP A 129 -5.02 11.88 -9.33
C ASP A 129 -4.80 12.80 -8.11
N ILE A 130 -5.87 13.07 -7.36
CA ILE A 130 -5.84 13.91 -6.16
C ILE A 130 -5.23 13.13 -4.99
N LEU A 131 -5.59 11.85 -4.87
CA LEU A 131 -5.00 10.92 -3.92
C LEU A 131 -3.49 10.79 -4.13
N GLU A 132 -3.03 10.62 -5.38
CA GLU A 132 -1.60 10.59 -5.71
C GLU A 132 -0.88 11.84 -5.20
N LYS A 133 -1.40 13.04 -5.49
CA LYS A 133 -0.74 14.30 -5.09
C LYS A 133 -0.60 14.42 -3.58
N GLY A 134 -1.67 14.10 -2.83
CA GLY A 134 -1.62 14.12 -1.37
C GLY A 134 -0.65 13.07 -0.82
N TYR A 135 -0.70 11.85 -1.35
CA TYR A 135 0.15 10.75 -0.89
C TYR A 135 1.64 11.00 -1.19
N LEU A 136 1.95 11.60 -2.34
CA LEU A 136 3.30 12.02 -2.68
C LEU A 136 3.80 13.13 -1.74
N LEU A 137 2.96 14.11 -1.41
CA LEU A 137 3.30 15.15 -0.44
C LEU A 137 3.63 14.54 0.94
N ALA A 138 2.81 13.59 1.41
CA ALA A 138 3.03 12.89 2.67
C ALA A 138 4.37 12.13 2.66
N ALA A 139 4.67 11.43 1.57
CA ALA A 139 5.92 10.69 1.42
C ALA A 139 7.15 11.61 1.39
N LEU A 140 7.12 12.69 0.60
CA LEU A 140 8.21 13.65 0.56
C LEU A 140 8.42 14.32 1.93
N PHE A 141 7.35 14.72 2.60
CA PHE A 141 7.43 15.32 3.93
C PHE A 141 8.08 14.37 4.96
N ALA A 142 7.60 13.13 5.02
CA ALA A 142 8.13 12.12 5.92
C ALA A 142 9.60 11.80 5.60
N THR A 143 9.96 11.73 4.33
CA THR A 143 11.34 11.45 3.90
C THR A 143 12.29 12.59 4.20
N LEU A 144 11.88 13.85 4.01
CA LEU A 144 12.70 15.00 4.40
C LEU A 144 12.98 15.00 5.90
N LEU A 145 11.98 14.70 6.73
CA LEU A 145 12.18 14.55 8.19
C LEU A 145 13.06 13.34 8.53
N ALA A 146 12.92 12.23 7.81
CA ALA A 146 13.74 11.04 7.99
C ALA A 146 15.23 11.33 7.69
N ILE A 147 15.50 12.04 6.59
CA ILE A 147 16.85 12.48 6.21
C ILE A 147 17.40 13.47 7.23
N ALA A 148 16.61 14.48 7.62
CA ALA A 148 16.99 15.46 8.64
C ALA A 148 17.30 14.80 9.99
N GLY A 149 16.52 13.79 10.37
CA GLY A 149 16.78 12.96 11.55
C GLY A 149 18.08 12.17 11.44
N TYR A 150 18.28 11.47 10.32
CA TYR A 150 19.46 10.63 10.11
C TYR A 150 20.77 11.42 10.21
N PHE A 151 20.80 12.62 9.63
CA PHE A 151 21.96 13.51 9.70
C PHE A 151 21.97 14.46 10.91
N ASN A 152 21.04 14.28 11.85
CA ASN A 152 20.89 15.11 13.05
C ASN A 152 20.90 16.63 12.73
N ALA A 153 20.10 17.06 11.77
CA ALA A 153 20.13 18.41 11.21
C ALA A 153 19.72 19.53 12.19
N PHE A 154 19.01 19.20 13.28
CA PHE A 154 18.63 20.13 14.35
C PHE A 154 18.47 19.38 15.70
N PRO A 155 18.51 20.08 16.85
CA PRO A 155 18.39 19.45 18.17
C PRO A 155 17.15 18.56 18.30
N GLY A 156 17.33 17.31 18.72
CA GLY A 156 16.27 16.31 18.87
C GLY A 156 15.81 15.61 17.57
N ALA A 157 16.37 15.98 16.40
CA ALA A 157 15.98 15.37 15.13
C ALA A 157 16.29 13.87 15.08
N TYR A 158 17.49 13.48 15.54
CA TYR A 158 17.91 12.08 15.52
C TYR A 158 16.99 11.19 16.35
N ASP A 159 16.72 11.58 17.61
CA ASP A 159 15.89 10.80 18.53
C ASP A 159 14.43 10.68 18.05
N GLN A 160 13.91 11.74 17.43
CA GLN A 160 12.53 11.78 16.96
C GLN A 160 12.31 10.96 15.67
N PHE A 161 13.23 11.07 14.71
CA PHE A 161 13.03 10.60 13.33
C PHE A 161 13.91 9.42 12.93
N THR A 162 14.68 8.86 13.88
CA THR A 162 15.40 7.60 13.71
C THR A 162 15.00 6.58 14.78
N LEU A 163 15.27 5.31 14.52
CA LEU A 163 15.19 4.24 15.51
C LEU A 163 16.29 3.22 15.23
N TYR A 164 17.09 2.89 16.24
CA TYR A 164 18.25 2.00 16.12
C TYR A 164 19.22 2.42 14.99
N GLY A 165 19.47 3.73 14.85
CA GLY A 165 20.34 4.29 13.81
C GLY A 165 19.76 4.23 12.39
N ARG A 166 18.45 4.02 12.25
CA ARG A 166 17.78 3.89 10.94
C ARG A 166 16.74 4.99 10.77
N ALA A 167 16.66 5.59 9.59
CA ALA A 167 15.69 6.64 9.31
C ALA A 167 14.25 6.07 9.32
N LYS A 168 13.36 6.69 10.10
CA LYS A 168 11.92 6.34 10.16
C LYS A 168 10.99 7.50 9.85
N GLY A 169 11.49 8.74 9.85
CA GLY A 169 10.66 9.93 9.63
C GLY A 169 9.50 9.97 10.62
N THR A 170 8.30 10.28 10.13
CA THR A 170 7.09 10.37 10.94
C THR A 170 6.42 9.02 11.26
N PHE A 171 7.18 7.92 11.22
CA PHE A 171 6.73 6.58 11.57
C PHE A 171 7.36 6.10 12.87
N LYS A 172 6.79 5.01 13.42
CA LYS A 172 7.29 4.32 14.61
C LYS A 172 8.41 3.32 14.31
N ASP A 173 8.39 2.71 13.12
CA ASP A 173 9.38 1.70 12.70
C ASP A 173 9.85 1.97 11.26
N PRO A 174 11.19 1.99 11.00
CA PRO A 174 11.75 2.06 9.65
C PRO A 174 11.23 0.98 8.67
N ASN A 175 10.84 -0.20 9.18
CA ASN A 175 10.27 -1.29 8.39
C ASN A 175 8.84 -1.00 7.90
N VAL A 176 8.15 -0.01 8.47
CA VAL A 176 6.84 0.49 7.98
C VAL A 176 7.05 1.71 7.09
N TYR A 177 7.96 2.60 7.48
CA TYR A 177 8.33 3.80 6.72
C TYR A 177 8.85 3.46 5.31
N GLY A 178 9.80 2.52 5.19
CA GLY A 178 10.38 2.16 3.90
C GLY A 178 9.32 1.68 2.88
N PRO A 179 8.50 0.66 3.20
CA PRO A 179 7.44 0.18 2.32
C PRO A 179 6.34 1.21 2.02
N PHE A 180 6.05 2.13 2.95
CA PHE A 180 5.13 3.25 2.70
C PHE A 180 5.54 4.10 1.50
N LEU A 181 6.86 4.33 1.31
CA LEU A 181 7.41 5.10 0.19
C LEU A 181 7.30 4.40 -1.17
N LEU A 182 6.96 3.11 -1.20
CA LEU A 182 6.99 2.32 -2.43
C LEU A 182 6.04 2.87 -3.49
N LEU A 183 4.74 3.03 -3.18
CA LEU A 183 3.77 3.46 -4.18
C LEU A 183 4.09 4.87 -4.77
N PRO A 184 4.40 5.91 -3.97
CA PRO A 184 4.83 7.21 -4.51
C PRO A 184 6.07 7.11 -5.39
N THR A 185 7.03 6.28 -4.99
CA THR A 185 8.24 6.00 -5.79
C THR A 185 7.85 5.40 -7.14
N LEU A 186 7.01 4.36 -7.16
CA LEU A 186 6.56 3.70 -8.39
C LEU A 186 5.75 4.63 -9.31
N LEU A 187 4.89 5.49 -8.75
CA LEU A 187 4.10 6.47 -9.51
C LEU A 187 5.01 7.49 -10.22
N ILE A 188 6.05 7.97 -9.54
CA ILE A 188 7.06 8.85 -10.15
C ILE A 188 7.89 8.09 -11.19
N THR A 189 8.32 6.86 -10.88
CA THR A 189 9.06 6.02 -11.84
C THR A 189 8.25 5.82 -13.12
N TYR A 190 6.96 5.53 -13.02
CA TYR A 190 6.08 5.41 -14.19
C TYR A 190 6.05 6.70 -15.02
N ASP A 191 5.92 7.86 -14.37
CA ASP A 191 5.91 9.15 -15.06
C ASP A 191 7.25 9.43 -15.77
N ILE A 192 8.39 9.12 -15.14
CA ILE A 192 9.73 9.26 -15.73
C ILE A 192 9.88 8.39 -16.98
N LEU A 193 9.37 7.17 -16.95
CA LEU A 193 9.44 6.23 -18.08
C LEU A 193 8.55 6.66 -19.25
N THR A 194 7.37 7.23 -18.97
CA THR A 194 6.31 7.46 -19.97
C THR A 194 6.22 8.89 -20.50
N LYS A 195 6.64 9.90 -19.73
CA LYS A 195 6.52 11.32 -20.09
C LYS A 195 7.82 11.90 -20.69
N PRO A 196 7.76 13.08 -21.32
CA PRO A 196 8.95 13.81 -21.79
C PRO A 196 9.89 14.19 -20.63
N LEU A 197 11.19 14.36 -20.92
CA LEU A 197 12.21 14.66 -19.91
C LEU A 197 11.91 15.98 -19.17
N GLN A 198 11.45 17.01 -19.89
CA GLN A 198 11.17 18.34 -19.34
C GLN A 198 10.08 18.33 -18.25
N GLU A 199 9.05 17.50 -18.42
CA GLU A 199 7.98 17.33 -17.42
C GLU A 199 8.42 16.58 -16.17
N ASN A 200 9.58 15.92 -16.23
CA ASN A 200 10.05 14.99 -15.22
C ASN A 200 11.23 15.52 -14.41
N ILE A 201 11.78 16.71 -14.69
CA ILE A 201 12.95 17.24 -13.96
C ILE A 201 12.69 17.32 -12.45
N LEU A 202 11.58 17.97 -12.05
CA LEU A 202 11.19 18.06 -10.64
C LEU A 202 10.88 16.68 -10.03
N LYS A 203 10.29 15.79 -10.83
CA LYS A 203 9.97 14.42 -10.41
C LYS A 203 11.22 13.57 -10.21
N SER A 204 12.27 13.77 -10.99
CA SER A 204 13.57 13.12 -10.80
C SER A 204 14.20 13.56 -9.47
N GLY A 205 14.12 14.85 -9.12
CA GLY A 205 14.55 15.34 -7.81
C GLY A 205 13.75 14.70 -6.67
N ALA A 206 12.42 14.67 -6.79
CA ALA A 206 11.55 13.99 -5.82
C ALA A 206 11.86 12.48 -5.71
N LEU A 207 12.14 11.80 -6.83
CA LEU A 207 12.53 10.40 -6.85
C LEU A 207 13.83 10.18 -6.07
N LEU A 208 14.85 11.01 -6.29
CA LEU A 208 16.13 10.90 -5.57
C LEU A 208 15.94 11.05 -4.05
N ILE A 209 15.09 11.99 -3.63
CA ILE A 209 14.73 12.16 -2.21
C ILE A 209 14.10 10.88 -1.66
N LEU A 210 13.09 10.33 -2.34
CA LEU A 210 12.41 9.10 -1.90
C LEU A 210 13.35 7.89 -1.89
N LEU A 211 14.21 7.73 -2.89
CA LEU A 211 15.20 6.66 -2.97
C LEU A 211 16.22 6.76 -1.83
N LEU A 212 16.71 7.97 -1.53
CA LEU A 212 17.61 8.20 -0.41
C LEU A 212 16.91 7.87 0.92
N GLY A 213 15.67 8.31 1.10
CA GLY A 213 14.86 7.98 2.28
C GLY A 213 14.65 6.48 2.47
N ALA A 214 14.28 5.77 1.40
CA ALA A 214 14.12 4.32 1.40
C ALA A 214 15.46 3.62 1.72
N PHE A 215 16.57 4.12 1.17
CA PHE A 215 17.92 3.60 1.45
C PHE A 215 18.27 3.75 2.94
N LEU A 216 18.17 4.97 3.48
CA LEU A 216 18.51 5.29 4.88
C LEU A 216 17.57 4.63 5.92
N SER A 217 16.45 4.04 5.49
CA SER A 217 15.61 3.21 6.36
C SER A 217 16.29 1.90 6.78
N PHE A 218 17.33 1.45 6.05
CA PHE A 218 17.99 0.15 6.20
C PHE A 218 17.02 -1.04 6.39
N SER A 219 15.84 -0.93 5.77
CA SER A 219 14.87 -2.00 5.67
C SER A 219 15.19 -2.84 4.44
N ARG A 220 15.68 -4.07 4.66
CA ARG A 220 15.98 -5.04 3.60
C ARG A 220 14.78 -5.23 2.66
N ALA A 221 13.59 -5.35 3.25
CA ALA A 221 12.35 -5.44 2.51
C ALA A 221 12.12 -4.19 1.66
N ALA A 222 12.25 -2.98 2.22
CA ALA A 222 12.05 -1.74 1.46
C ALA A 222 13.02 -1.59 0.29
N TRP A 223 14.30 -1.97 0.45
CA TRP A 223 15.28 -1.97 -0.63
C TRP A 223 14.88 -2.92 -1.76
N GLY A 224 14.56 -4.17 -1.43
CA GLY A 224 14.12 -5.17 -2.39
C GLY A 224 12.83 -4.78 -3.10
N MET A 225 11.85 -4.24 -2.37
CA MET A 225 10.59 -3.75 -2.91
C MET A 225 10.81 -2.56 -3.84
N THR A 226 11.68 -1.61 -3.48
CA THR A 226 11.92 -0.41 -4.29
C THR A 226 12.60 -0.78 -5.61
N LEU A 227 13.69 -1.56 -5.55
CA LEU A 227 14.41 -2.00 -6.74
C LEU A 227 13.56 -2.95 -7.60
N GLY A 228 13.00 -4.01 -6.99
CA GLY A 228 12.16 -4.98 -7.69
C GLY A 228 10.89 -4.35 -8.24
N GLY A 229 10.29 -3.41 -7.52
CA GLY A 229 9.12 -2.66 -7.96
C GLY A 229 9.41 -1.74 -9.14
N ALA A 230 10.51 -0.98 -9.09
CA ALA A 230 10.93 -0.14 -10.20
C ALA A 230 11.20 -0.97 -11.47
N LEU A 231 11.87 -2.12 -11.33
CA LEU A 231 12.11 -3.06 -12.43
C LEU A 231 10.81 -3.68 -12.97
N MET A 232 9.86 -4.02 -12.11
CA MET A 232 8.57 -4.57 -12.52
C MET A 232 7.70 -3.53 -13.23
N VAL A 233 7.67 -2.29 -12.73
CA VAL A 233 7.00 -1.17 -13.42
C VAL A 233 7.65 -0.92 -14.78
N PHE A 234 8.99 -0.90 -14.84
CA PHE A 234 9.73 -0.82 -16.10
C PHE A 234 9.31 -1.93 -17.08
N LEU A 235 9.30 -3.18 -16.63
CA LEU A 235 8.93 -4.33 -17.45
C LEU A 235 7.49 -4.21 -17.97
N LEU A 236 6.54 -3.84 -17.11
CA LEU A 236 5.14 -3.68 -17.49
C LEU A 236 4.94 -2.52 -18.48
N VAL A 237 5.64 -1.39 -18.28
CA VAL A 237 5.63 -0.28 -19.25
C VAL A 237 6.22 -0.72 -20.59
N PHE A 238 7.35 -1.43 -20.56
CA PHE A 238 8.03 -1.93 -21.76
C PHE A 238 7.17 -2.92 -22.55
N ILE A 239 6.49 -3.86 -21.87
CA ILE A 239 5.57 -4.82 -22.49
C ILE A 239 4.37 -4.11 -23.12
N ASN A 240 3.79 -3.13 -22.42
CA ASN A 240 2.61 -2.40 -22.90
C ASN A 240 2.92 -1.43 -24.05
N GLU A 241 4.15 -0.93 -24.15
CA GLU A 241 4.56 -0.06 -25.24
C GLU A 241 4.67 -0.86 -26.55
N ARG A 242 4.01 -0.43 -27.62
CA ARG A 242 3.96 -1.18 -28.90
C ARG A 242 5.00 -0.73 -29.91
N ARG A 243 5.52 0.49 -29.75
CA ARG A 243 6.44 1.10 -30.73
C ARG A 243 7.90 0.80 -30.38
N SER A 244 8.70 0.48 -31.39
CA SER A 244 10.13 0.15 -31.22
C SER A 244 10.96 1.32 -30.69
N LEU A 245 10.75 2.53 -31.20
CA LEU A 245 11.51 3.72 -30.78
C LEU A 245 11.35 4.06 -29.28
N PRO A 246 10.12 4.19 -28.72
CA PRO A 246 9.94 4.33 -27.28
C PRO A 246 10.52 3.18 -26.46
N ARG A 247 10.49 1.92 -26.95
CA ARG A 247 11.16 0.80 -26.27
C ARG A 247 12.67 0.97 -26.18
N ILE A 248 13.32 1.47 -27.22
CA ILE A 248 14.77 1.78 -27.18
C ILE A 248 15.04 2.91 -26.17
N LYS A 249 14.21 3.96 -26.13
CA LYS A 249 14.30 5.01 -25.10
C LYS A 249 14.24 4.42 -23.68
N LEU A 250 13.30 3.50 -23.43
CA LEU A 250 13.17 2.83 -22.14
C LEU A 250 14.45 2.07 -21.77
N LEU A 251 15.03 1.29 -22.69
CA LEU A 251 16.30 0.59 -22.45
C LEU A 251 17.45 1.56 -22.13
N GLY A 252 17.51 2.70 -22.81
CA GLY A 252 18.47 3.77 -22.49
C GLY A 252 18.28 4.33 -21.08
N ILE A 253 17.04 4.59 -20.67
CA ILE A 253 16.72 5.04 -19.29
C ILE A 253 17.13 3.99 -18.26
N LEU A 254 16.88 2.70 -18.53
CA LEU A 254 17.30 1.61 -17.64
C LEU A 254 18.81 1.57 -17.47
N GLY A 255 19.57 1.69 -18.58
CA GLY A 255 21.04 1.74 -18.54
C GLY A 255 21.56 2.93 -17.74
N LEU A 256 21.03 4.13 -17.99
CA LEU A 256 21.39 5.34 -17.24
C LEU A 256 21.04 5.24 -15.75
N ALA A 257 19.87 4.68 -15.42
CA ALA A 257 19.45 4.46 -14.04
C ALA A 257 20.37 3.45 -13.33
N GLY A 258 20.80 2.40 -14.03
CA GLY A 258 21.76 1.42 -13.50
C GLY A 258 23.12 2.04 -13.19
N ILE A 259 23.67 2.82 -14.12
CA ILE A 259 24.93 3.57 -13.91
C ILE A 259 24.77 4.56 -12.75
N GLY A 260 23.68 5.33 -12.74
CA GLY A 260 23.38 6.29 -11.67
C GLY A 260 23.27 5.63 -10.30
N LEU A 261 22.63 4.46 -10.20
CA LEU A 261 22.54 3.68 -8.97
C LEU A 261 23.92 3.24 -8.49
N ILE A 262 24.78 2.73 -9.38
CA ILE A 262 26.14 2.31 -9.03
C ILE A 262 26.94 3.51 -8.49
N ILE A 263 26.91 4.65 -9.19
CA ILE A 263 27.59 5.88 -8.74
C ILE A 263 27.06 6.34 -7.38
N ALA A 264 25.73 6.34 -7.20
CA ALA A 264 25.11 6.75 -5.94
C ALA A 264 25.49 5.82 -4.78
N LEU A 265 25.56 4.50 -5.02
CA LEU A 265 26.02 3.54 -4.01
C LEU A 265 27.48 3.75 -3.64
N PHE A 266 28.38 3.97 -4.61
CA PHE A 266 29.77 4.30 -4.33
C PHE A 266 29.90 5.60 -3.52
N ALA A 267 29.15 6.63 -3.90
CA ALA A 267 29.16 7.91 -3.19
C ALA A 267 28.66 7.75 -1.75
N ILE A 268 27.53 7.09 -1.53
CA ILE A 268 26.91 7.00 -0.20
C ILE A 268 27.64 6.02 0.73
N LEU A 269 28.17 4.92 0.20
CA LEU A 269 28.95 3.94 0.98
C LEU A 269 30.39 4.41 1.26
N SER A 270 30.82 5.54 0.69
CA SER A 270 32.06 6.21 1.10
C SER A 270 31.98 6.79 2.52
N ILE A 271 30.77 6.95 3.06
CA ILE A 271 30.52 7.40 4.42
C ILE A 271 30.59 6.18 5.35
N GLU A 272 31.56 6.16 6.26
CA GLU A 272 31.87 5.02 7.13
C GLU A 272 30.64 4.52 7.92
N SER A 273 29.91 5.43 8.59
CA SER A 273 28.71 5.09 9.36
C SER A 273 27.60 4.44 8.52
N ILE A 274 27.45 4.84 7.26
CA ILE A 274 26.48 4.24 6.34
C ILE A 274 26.98 2.86 5.89
N SER A 275 28.27 2.73 5.59
CA SER A 275 28.90 1.48 5.16
C SER A 275 28.81 0.39 6.24
N GLU A 276 29.05 0.75 7.50
CA GLU A 276 28.92 -0.14 8.65
C GLU A 276 27.47 -0.65 8.79
N MET A 277 26.50 0.27 8.78
CA MET A 277 25.08 -0.08 8.85
C MET A 277 24.62 -0.90 7.64
N PHE A 278 25.12 -0.59 6.44
CA PHE A 278 24.86 -1.38 5.25
C PHE A 278 25.39 -2.81 5.43
N THR A 279 26.63 -2.97 5.87
CA THR A 279 27.27 -4.28 6.07
C THR A 279 26.53 -5.12 7.12
N LEU A 280 26.07 -4.49 8.20
CA LEU A 280 25.25 -5.14 9.23
C LEU A 280 23.92 -5.66 8.67
N ARG A 281 23.29 -4.88 7.79
CA ARG A 281 21.91 -5.11 7.32
C ARG A 281 21.84 -5.86 5.99
N ALA A 282 22.90 -5.88 5.18
CA ALA A 282 22.94 -6.54 3.88
C ALA A 282 23.07 -8.08 3.96
N LYS A 283 23.04 -8.68 5.16
CA LYS A 283 23.01 -10.14 5.32
C LYS A 283 21.63 -10.70 4.93
N LEU A 284 21.65 -11.76 4.10
CA LEU A 284 20.45 -12.44 3.61
C LEU A 284 19.62 -13.02 4.77
N VAL A 285 20.27 -13.73 5.70
CA VAL A 285 19.68 -14.29 6.91
C VAL A 285 20.35 -13.62 8.11
N GLN A 286 19.57 -13.18 9.08
CA GLN A 286 20.09 -12.65 10.35
C GLN A 286 20.12 -13.77 11.40
N ASP A 287 20.92 -13.59 12.44
CA ASP A 287 21.12 -14.65 13.44
C ASP A 287 19.80 -15.05 14.15
N TYR A 288 18.89 -14.10 14.33
CA TYR A 288 17.53 -14.34 14.85
C TYR A 288 16.58 -15.02 13.86
N ASP A 289 16.88 -15.00 12.55
CA ASP A 289 16.06 -15.64 11.53
C ASP A 289 16.33 -17.16 11.50
N GLY A 290 17.61 -17.55 11.53
CA GLY A 290 18.08 -18.92 11.26
C GLY A 290 18.37 -19.82 12.47
N ALA A 291 18.27 -19.31 13.70
CA ALA A 291 18.45 -20.11 14.91
C ALA A 291 17.42 -21.26 15.01
N ARG A 292 17.71 -22.32 15.78
CA ARG A 292 16.81 -23.49 15.94
C ARG A 292 15.38 -23.11 16.39
N LEU A 293 15.25 -22.12 17.28
CA LEU A 293 13.99 -21.49 17.69
C LEU A 293 13.87 -20.03 17.19
N GLY A 294 14.67 -19.71 16.16
CA GLY A 294 14.57 -18.45 15.43
C GLY A 294 13.28 -18.39 14.61
N ARG A 295 13.10 -17.27 13.90
CA ARG A 295 11.87 -16.94 13.18
C ARG A 295 11.33 -18.10 12.33
N PHE A 296 12.17 -18.73 11.52
CA PHE A 296 11.73 -19.78 10.59
C PHE A 296 11.34 -21.08 11.30
N GLY A 297 12.00 -21.43 12.40
CA GLY A 297 11.62 -22.59 13.21
C GLY A 297 10.22 -22.39 13.82
N ARG A 298 9.93 -21.19 14.32
CA ARG A 298 8.62 -20.85 14.89
C ARG A 298 7.50 -20.87 13.86
N TRP A 299 7.78 -20.67 12.57
CA TRP A 299 6.75 -20.82 11.55
C TRP A 299 6.25 -22.25 11.44
N GLY A 300 7.15 -23.24 11.48
CA GLY A 300 6.77 -24.66 11.42
C GLY A 300 5.88 -25.07 12.59
N GLU A 301 6.29 -24.69 13.80
CA GLU A 301 5.50 -24.93 15.02
C GLU A 301 4.17 -24.16 14.98
N GLY A 302 4.18 -22.91 14.51
CA GLY A 302 2.99 -22.10 14.34
C GLY A 302 1.97 -22.73 13.39
N PHE A 303 2.39 -23.25 12.23
CA PHE A 303 1.48 -23.94 11.32
C PHE A 303 0.93 -25.25 11.90
N THR A 304 1.69 -25.93 12.76
CA THR A 304 1.20 -27.08 13.53
C THR A 304 0.09 -26.66 14.49
N LEU A 305 0.31 -25.58 15.25
CA LEU A 305 -0.70 -25.00 16.15
C LEU A 305 -1.98 -24.57 15.42
N VAL A 306 -1.86 -24.06 14.20
CA VAL A 306 -3.03 -23.72 13.37
C VAL A 306 -3.94 -24.93 13.17
N THR A 307 -3.39 -26.13 13.00
CA THR A 307 -4.19 -27.36 12.84
C THR A 307 -4.91 -27.77 14.12
N GLU A 308 -4.35 -27.45 15.27
CA GLU A 308 -4.89 -27.80 16.59
C GLU A 308 -5.90 -26.75 17.09
N ARG A 309 -5.83 -25.52 16.58
CA ARG A 309 -6.60 -24.36 17.04
C ARG A 309 -7.39 -23.73 15.88
N PRO A 310 -8.50 -24.36 15.43
CA PRO A 310 -9.26 -23.87 14.27
C PRO A 310 -9.90 -22.49 14.48
N PHE A 311 -10.18 -22.09 15.72
CA PHE A 311 -10.67 -20.76 16.08
C PHE A 311 -9.54 -19.75 16.36
N GLY A 312 -8.28 -20.16 16.26
CA GLY A 312 -7.11 -19.34 16.57
C GLY A 312 -6.76 -19.32 18.06
N LEU A 313 -5.65 -18.64 18.34
CA LEU A 313 -5.09 -18.32 19.64
C LEU A 313 -5.46 -16.90 20.11
N GLY A 314 -6.10 -16.10 19.27
CA GLY A 314 -6.40 -14.70 19.56
C GLY A 314 -5.14 -13.82 19.65
N VAL A 315 -5.34 -12.52 19.88
CA VAL A 315 -4.24 -11.55 20.00
C VAL A 315 -3.36 -11.89 21.20
N GLY A 316 -2.04 -11.85 21.00
CA GLY A 316 -1.03 -12.18 22.01
C GLY A 316 -0.92 -13.68 22.33
N GLY A 317 -1.80 -14.53 21.81
CA GLY A 317 -1.80 -15.96 22.11
C GLY A 317 -0.55 -16.69 21.58
N PHE A 318 -0.03 -16.27 20.42
CA PHE A 318 1.23 -16.82 19.90
C PHE A 318 2.45 -16.39 20.74
N ASN A 319 2.52 -15.11 21.11
CA ASN A 319 3.58 -14.55 21.97
C ASN A 319 3.55 -15.13 23.40
N SER A 320 2.39 -15.62 23.85
CA SER A 320 2.28 -16.33 25.13
C SER A 320 2.94 -17.72 25.11
N ILE A 321 3.20 -18.27 23.91
CA ILE A 321 3.82 -19.59 23.71
C ILE A 321 5.29 -19.43 23.26
N PHE A 322 5.56 -18.45 22.39
CA PHE A 322 6.88 -18.19 21.83
C PHE A 322 7.40 -16.81 22.23
N PRO A 323 8.72 -16.62 22.38
CA PRO A 323 9.31 -15.37 22.87
C PRO A 323 9.14 -14.17 21.93
N GLU A 324 8.75 -14.38 20.67
CA GLU A 324 8.59 -13.35 19.64
C GLU A 324 7.37 -13.68 18.78
N ASP A 325 6.80 -12.66 18.15
CA ASP A 325 5.67 -12.78 17.23
C ASP A 325 6.03 -13.61 15.97
N GLU A 326 5.00 -13.95 15.21
CA GLU A 326 5.10 -14.76 13.99
C GLU A 326 5.99 -14.11 12.95
N HIS A 327 5.94 -12.77 12.82
CA HIS A 327 6.60 -12.02 11.74
C HIS A 327 6.32 -12.62 10.36
N ASN A 328 5.05 -12.98 10.16
CA ASN A 328 4.49 -13.59 8.96
C ASN A 328 2.97 -13.37 9.03
N ALA A 329 2.47 -12.41 8.26
CA ALA A 329 1.07 -12.00 8.30
C ALA A 329 0.12 -13.14 7.88
N TYR A 330 0.57 -14.09 7.05
CA TYR A 330 -0.26 -15.24 6.66
C TYR A 330 -0.43 -16.22 7.82
N LEU A 331 0.66 -16.57 8.51
CA LEU A 331 0.59 -17.38 9.71
C LEU A 331 -0.22 -16.66 10.79
N LYS A 332 0.05 -15.37 10.99
CA LYS A 332 -0.66 -14.52 11.94
C LYS A 332 -2.16 -14.43 11.65
N ALA A 333 -2.57 -14.41 10.38
CA ALA A 333 -3.97 -14.45 10.01
C ALA A 333 -4.66 -15.74 10.50
N PHE A 334 -3.97 -16.87 10.55
CA PHE A 334 -4.54 -18.10 11.13
C PHE A 334 -4.45 -18.15 12.65
N THR A 335 -3.30 -17.78 13.24
CA THR A 335 -3.11 -17.84 14.70
C THR A 335 -3.97 -16.79 15.40
N THR A 336 -4.07 -15.57 14.88
CA THR A 336 -4.78 -14.47 15.54
C THR A 336 -6.27 -14.40 15.17
N TYR A 337 -6.68 -14.88 13.99
CA TYR A 337 -8.06 -14.78 13.50
C TYR A 337 -8.71 -16.12 13.17
N GLY A 338 -8.06 -17.23 13.51
CA GLY A 338 -8.55 -18.59 13.22
C GLY A 338 -8.60 -18.93 11.73
N TRP A 339 -9.13 -20.10 11.39
CA TRP A 339 -9.23 -20.56 10.01
C TRP A 339 -10.11 -19.67 9.16
N LEU A 340 -11.23 -19.18 9.71
CA LEU A 340 -12.11 -18.25 8.99
C LEU A 340 -11.34 -16.99 8.59
N GLY A 341 -10.56 -16.42 9.52
CA GLY A 341 -9.72 -15.26 9.24
C GLY A 341 -8.60 -15.56 8.25
N GLY A 342 -7.79 -16.57 8.52
CA GLY A 342 -6.66 -16.98 7.67
C GLY A 342 -7.08 -17.27 6.22
N LEU A 343 -8.13 -18.07 6.02
CA LEU A 343 -8.65 -18.39 4.68
C LEU A 343 -9.24 -17.17 3.98
N SER A 344 -9.95 -16.30 4.70
CA SER A 344 -10.50 -15.06 4.13
C SER A 344 -9.39 -14.10 3.70
N TYR A 345 -8.34 -13.95 4.50
CA TYR A 345 -7.20 -13.10 4.18
C TYR A 345 -6.42 -13.61 2.97
N ILE A 346 -6.09 -14.92 2.93
CA ILE A 346 -5.43 -15.54 1.78
C ILE A 346 -6.28 -15.36 0.52
N THR A 347 -7.57 -15.64 0.61
CA THR A 347 -8.50 -15.48 -0.52
C THR A 347 -8.54 -14.03 -0.98
N LEU A 348 -8.59 -13.06 -0.06
CA LEU A 348 -8.56 -11.63 -0.39
C LEU A 348 -7.29 -11.25 -1.16
N VAL A 349 -6.11 -11.68 -0.70
CA VAL A 349 -4.84 -11.35 -1.35
C VAL A 349 -4.77 -11.93 -2.76
N PHE A 350 -4.99 -13.25 -2.91
CA PHE A 350 -4.88 -13.91 -4.21
C PHE A 350 -5.97 -13.45 -5.18
N TRP A 351 -7.21 -13.31 -4.71
CA TRP A 351 -8.30 -12.85 -5.56
C TRP A 351 -8.06 -11.42 -6.06
N THR A 352 -7.58 -10.53 -5.19
CA THR A 352 -7.22 -9.16 -5.59
C THR A 352 -6.15 -9.16 -6.69
N LEU A 353 -5.07 -9.95 -6.51
CA LEU A 353 -4.00 -10.08 -7.51
C LEU A 353 -4.53 -10.64 -8.84
N ILE A 354 -5.30 -11.74 -8.80
CA ILE A 354 -5.85 -12.39 -10.00
C ILE A 354 -6.78 -11.45 -10.76
N LYS A 355 -7.63 -10.68 -10.07
CA LYS A 355 -8.56 -9.74 -10.73
C LYS A 355 -7.88 -8.50 -11.28
N ALA A 356 -6.83 -8.02 -10.63
CA ALA A 356 -6.10 -6.84 -11.05
C ALA A 356 -5.09 -7.13 -12.19
N LEU A 357 -4.51 -8.34 -12.27
CA LEU A 357 -3.47 -8.68 -13.23
C LEU A 357 -3.88 -8.43 -14.71
N PRO A 358 -5.05 -8.87 -15.21
CA PRO A 358 -5.43 -8.57 -16.59
C PRO A 358 -5.56 -7.07 -16.87
N LEU A 359 -5.80 -6.25 -15.84
CA LEU A 359 -6.02 -4.82 -15.98
C LEU A 359 -4.71 -4.04 -16.19
N VAL A 360 -3.56 -4.57 -15.73
CA VAL A 360 -2.26 -3.90 -15.96
C VAL A 360 -1.88 -3.84 -17.45
N PHE A 361 -2.47 -4.71 -18.27
CA PHE A 361 -2.25 -4.78 -19.71
C PHE A 361 -3.31 -4.05 -20.55
N LYS A 362 -4.29 -3.41 -19.90
CA LYS A 362 -5.36 -2.71 -20.62
C LYS A 362 -5.03 -1.23 -20.78
N PRO A 363 -5.03 -0.69 -22.01
CA PRO A 363 -4.84 0.74 -22.24
C PRO A 363 -6.06 1.50 -21.71
N ARG A 364 -5.86 2.23 -20.61
CA ARG A 364 -6.86 3.05 -19.93
C ARG A 364 -6.23 4.35 -19.43
N PRO A 365 -7.00 5.43 -19.22
CA PRO A 365 -6.47 6.65 -18.61
C PRO A 365 -5.81 6.41 -17.24
N TRP A 366 -6.31 5.43 -16.47
CA TRP A 366 -5.76 5.04 -15.16
C TRP A 366 -4.68 3.93 -15.24
N GLN A 367 -4.09 3.67 -16.40
CA GLN A 367 -3.10 2.59 -16.57
C GLN A 367 -1.88 2.76 -15.64
N LYS A 368 -1.45 4.01 -15.42
CA LYS A 368 -0.43 4.37 -14.41
C LYS A 368 -0.76 3.77 -13.04
N TYR A 369 -1.96 4.04 -12.55
CA TYR A 369 -2.36 3.69 -11.19
C TYR A 369 -2.52 2.19 -11.01
N ILE A 370 -3.10 1.48 -11.98
CA ILE A 370 -3.25 0.03 -11.88
C ILE A 370 -1.89 -0.67 -11.90
N ILE A 371 -0.95 -0.26 -12.76
CA ILE A 371 0.40 -0.84 -12.80
C ILE A 371 1.12 -0.60 -11.48
N CYS A 372 1.20 0.65 -11.01
CA CYS A 372 1.97 0.98 -9.81
C CYS A 372 1.35 0.36 -8.54
N THR A 373 0.03 0.40 -8.41
CA THR A 373 -0.68 -0.15 -7.25
C THR A 373 -0.62 -1.68 -7.25
N TYR A 374 -0.75 -2.33 -8.41
CA TYR A 374 -0.61 -3.79 -8.52
C TYR A 374 0.78 -4.25 -8.09
N VAL A 375 1.84 -3.61 -8.62
CA VAL A 375 3.22 -3.93 -8.26
C VAL A 375 3.48 -3.67 -6.78
N ALA A 376 3.02 -2.53 -6.26
CA ALA A 376 3.14 -2.22 -4.83
C ALA A 376 2.45 -3.29 -3.97
N PHE A 377 1.19 -3.63 -4.27
CA PHE A 377 0.43 -4.62 -3.50
C PHE A 377 1.04 -6.02 -3.59
N LEU A 378 1.47 -6.46 -4.78
CA LEU A 378 2.17 -7.74 -4.96
C LEU A 378 3.40 -7.83 -4.06
N LEU A 379 4.23 -6.78 -4.04
CA LEU A 379 5.43 -6.77 -3.22
C LEU A 379 5.13 -6.72 -1.72
N HIS A 380 4.08 -6.01 -1.30
CA HIS A 380 3.60 -6.05 0.09
C HIS A 380 3.10 -7.45 0.46
N ALA A 381 2.38 -8.14 -0.42
CA ALA A 381 1.95 -9.51 -0.22
C ALA A 381 3.14 -10.48 -0.13
N CYS A 382 4.20 -10.28 -0.92
CA CYS A 382 5.43 -11.07 -0.79
C CYS A 382 6.18 -10.79 0.52
N VAL A 383 6.29 -9.53 0.93
CA VAL A 383 6.95 -9.17 2.20
C VAL A 383 6.14 -9.62 3.41
N SER A 384 4.82 -9.78 3.27
CA SER A 384 3.94 -10.31 4.32
C SER A 384 4.30 -11.74 4.76
N PHE A 385 5.15 -12.47 4.01
CA PHE A 385 5.71 -13.75 4.48
C PHE A 385 6.77 -13.60 5.57
N ILE A 386 7.41 -12.43 5.70
CA ILE A 386 8.55 -12.20 6.60
C ILE A 386 8.35 -11.01 7.55
N ILE A 387 7.27 -10.25 7.40
CA ILE A 387 6.93 -9.06 8.17
C ILE A 387 5.41 -9.03 8.39
N ASP A 388 4.98 -8.60 9.58
CA ASP A 388 3.57 -8.38 9.89
C ASP A 388 3.09 -7.06 9.27
N THR A 389 2.03 -7.12 8.46
CA THR A 389 1.49 -5.99 7.69
C THR A 389 0.07 -5.58 8.14
N ASP A 390 -0.46 -6.25 9.16
CA ASP A 390 -1.86 -6.25 9.59
C ASP A 390 -2.43 -4.85 9.92
N HIS A 391 -1.57 -3.92 10.35
CA HIS A 391 -1.96 -2.54 10.68
C HIS A 391 -1.27 -1.47 9.83
N TRP A 392 -0.74 -1.86 8.66
CA TRP A 392 -0.17 -0.91 7.72
C TRP A 392 -1.28 -0.20 6.96
N ARG A 393 -1.60 1.03 7.35
CA ARG A 393 -2.63 1.88 6.70
C ARG A 393 -2.52 1.90 5.17
N HIS A 394 -1.29 1.96 4.65
CA HIS A 394 -1.04 1.97 3.21
C HIS A 394 -1.35 0.62 2.53
N TYR A 395 -1.32 -0.50 3.24
CA TYR A 395 -1.74 -1.80 2.71
C TYR A 395 -3.25 -1.79 2.38
N PHE A 396 -4.07 -1.26 3.29
CA PHE A 396 -5.52 -1.13 3.10
C PHE A 396 -5.88 -0.09 2.03
N LEU A 397 -5.10 0.98 1.91
CA LEU A 397 -5.17 1.94 0.80
C LEU A 397 -4.95 1.24 -0.55
N LEU A 398 -3.89 0.41 -0.67
CA LEU A 398 -3.60 -0.33 -1.90
C LEU A 398 -4.75 -1.26 -2.30
N LEU A 399 -5.30 -2.02 -1.34
CA LEU A 399 -6.51 -2.83 -1.55
C LEU A 399 -7.67 -1.99 -2.07
N GLY A 400 -7.91 -0.84 -1.46
CA GLY A 400 -9.00 0.06 -1.85
C GLY A 400 -8.84 0.58 -3.28
N ILE A 401 -7.64 1.02 -3.66
CA ILE A 401 -7.34 1.46 -5.02
C ILE A 401 -7.55 0.33 -6.04
N LEU A 402 -7.05 -0.89 -5.77
CA LEU A 402 -7.19 -2.01 -6.69
C LEU A 402 -8.66 -2.38 -6.91
N TRP A 403 -9.44 -2.51 -5.84
CA TRP A 403 -10.86 -2.81 -5.96
C TRP A 403 -11.68 -1.68 -6.59
N ALA A 404 -11.26 -0.42 -6.42
CA ALA A 404 -11.85 0.70 -7.15
C ALA A 404 -11.68 0.54 -8.68
N ILE A 405 -10.47 0.20 -9.13
CA ILE A 405 -10.17 0.01 -10.55
C ILE A 405 -10.86 -1.24 -11.11
N ILE A 406 -10.86 -2.34 -10.35
CA ILE A 406 -11.59 -3.57 -10.71
C ILE A 406 -13.08 -3.27 -10.89
N ALA A 407 -13.67 -2.52 -9.96
CA ALA A 407 -15.07 -2.11 -10.05
C ALA A 407 -15.29 -1.21 -11.27
N ALA A 408 -14.46 -0.17 -11.45
CA ALA A 408 -14.54 0.76 -12.58
C ALA A 408 -14.56 0.03 -13.93
N GLU A 409 -13.61 -0.87 -14.18
CA GLU A 409 -13.52 -1.65 -15.42
C GLU A 409 -14.71 -2.60 -15.59
N SER A 410 -15.22 -3.19 -14.51
CA SER A 410 -16.39 -4.07 -14.55
C SER A 410 -17.65 -3.32 -15.00
N GLY A 411 -17.81 -2.06 -14.57
CA GLY A 411 -18.91 -1.21 -15.05
C GLY A 411 -18.81 -0.88 -16.54
N ILE A 412 -17.61 -0.54 -17.02
CA ILE A 412 -17.38 -0.28 -18.45
C ILE A 412 -17.67 -1.52 -19.29
N SER A 413 -17.23 -2.69 -18.82
CA SER A 413 -17.48 -3.96 -19.51
C SER A 413 -18.97 -4.29 -19.57
N ARG A 414 -19.74 -3.99 -18.52
CA ARG A 414 -21.20 -4.14 -18.52
C ARG A 414 -21.88 -3.18 -19.49
N TYR A 415 -21.53 -1.89 -19.46
CA TYR A 415 -22.07 -0.89 -20.38
C TYR A 415 -21.86 -1.28 -21.85
N ARG A 416 -20.67 -1.80 -22.19
CA ARG A 416 -20.36 -2.28 -23.55
C ARG A 416 -21.15 -3.53 -23.97
N ARG A 417 -21.53 -4.39 -23.02
CA ARG A 417 -22.29 -5.62 -23.30
C ARG A 417 -23.81 -5.40 -23.32
N PHE A 418 -24.29 -4.47 -22.48
CA PHE A 418 -25.70 -4.14 -22.31
C PHE A 418 -25.82 -2.61 -22.26
N PRO A 419 -25.83 -1.92 -23.42
CA PRO A 419 -26.11 -0.50 -23.44
C PRO A 419 -27.53 -0.28 -22.88
N PRO A 420 -27.74 0.73 -22.02
CA PRO A 420 -29.10 1.09 -21.62
C PRO A 420 -29.92 1.44 -22.86
N ALA A 421 -31.18 1.00 -22.90
CA ALA A 421 -32.12 1.42 -23.93
C ALA A 421 -32.23 2.95 -23.89
N GLN A 422 -32.06 3.59 -25.05
CA GLN A 422 -32.12 5.05 -25.21
C GLN A 422 -33.50 5.61 -24.93
#